data_AF-A0A9E3JHB0-F1
#
_entry.id   AF-A0A9E3JHB0-F1
#
_cell.length_a   1.000
_cell.length_b   1.000
_cell.length_c   1.000
_cell.angle_alpha   90.00
_cell.angle_beta   90.00
_cell.angle_gamma   90.00
#
_symmetry.space_group_name_H-M   'P 1'
#
loop_
_entity.id
_entity.type
_entity.pdbx_description
1 polymer ?
#
loop_
_entity_poly.entity_id
_entity_poly.type
_entity_poly.pdbx_seq_one_letter_code
_entity_poly.pdbx_strand_id
1 'polypeptide(L)' 'MPSTNVRTPQGSDASLTHGLKQRHLSMIALGGVIGAGLFVGSGAGIAAAGPSIVLAYTLSGLLVMLVMRMLGEMSAAYP' A
#
# COMPACT_ATOMS: atom_id res chain seq x y z
N MET A 1 13.14 -9.55 -53.97
CA MET A 1 12.89 -8.95 -52.62
C MET A 1 11.41 -9.13 -52.36
N PRO A 2 10.90 -9.56 -51.18
CA PRO A 2 11.29 -9.09 -49.83
C PRO A 2 11.24 -10.14 -48.69
N SER A 3 11.86 -9.84 -47.54
CA SER A 3 11.45 -10.28 -46.19
C SER A 3 12.31 -9.53 -45.18
N THR A 4 12.17 -8.21 -45.15
CA THR A 4 12.80 -7.37 -44.12
C THR A 4 12.02 -7.61 -42.83
N ASN A 5 12.52 -8.52 -42.01
CA ASN A 5 12.00 -8.79 -40.67
C ASN A 5 12.27 -7.57 -39.79
N VAL A 6 11.29 -6.66 -39.72
CA VAL A 6 11.32 -5.50 -38.83
C VAL A 6 11.21 -6.03 -37.41
N ARG A 7 12.35 -6.24 -36.75
CA ARG A 7 12.41 -6.40 -35.30
C ARG A 7 11.93 -5.09 -34.70
N THR A 8 10.65 -5.03 -34.34
CA THR A 8 10.16 -4.05 -33.37
C THR A 8 11.09 -4.13 -32.16
N PRO A 9 11.65 -3.01 -31.66
CA PRO A 9 12.32 -3.02 -30.39
C PRO A 9 11.27 -3.47 -29.36
N GLN A 10 11.37 -4.71 -28.90
CA GLN A 10 10.78 -5.14 -27.64
C GLN A 10 11.36 -4.17 -26.63
N GLY A 11 10.57 -3.15 -26.28
CA GLY A 11 10.84 -2.31 -25.14
C GLY A 11 11.07 -3.28 -24.00
N SER A 12 12.30 -3.27 -23.49
CA SER A 12 12.76 -4.13 -22.43
C SER A 12 11.64 -4.25 -21.42
N ASP A 13 10.99 -5.42 -21.38
CA ASP A 13 10.26 -5.86 -20.22
C ASP A 13 11.30 -5.80 -19.12
N ALA A 14 11.32 -4.67 -18.40
CA ALA A 14 12.14 -4.48 -17.24
C ALA A 14 11.61 -5.50 -16.25
N SER A 15 12.13 -6.71 -16.36
CA SER A 15 11.89 -7.84 -15.48
C SER A 15 12.12 -7.30 -14.08
N LEU A 16 11.02 -6.94 -13.42
CA LEU A 16 11.06 -6.44 -12.06
C LEU A 16 11.62 -7.59 -11.24
N THR A 17 12.89 -7.48 -10.85
CA THR A 17 13.51 -8.42 -9.93
C THR A 17 12.63 -8.49 -8.69
N HIS A 18 12.04 -9.66 -8.45
CA HIS A 18 11.17 -9.93 -7.31
C HIS A 18 12.03 -10.02 -6.03
N GLY A 19 12.66 -8.91 -5.65
CA GLY A 19 13.66 -8.82 -4.58
C GLY A 19 13.10 -8.31 -3.25
N LEU A 20 11.85 -7.85 -3.23
CA LEU A 20 11.19 -7.38 -2.01
C LEU A 20 10.71 -8.57 -1.19
N LYS A 21 11.55 -8.96 -0.23
CA LYS A 21 11.20 -9.92 0.80
C LYS A 21 10.04 -9.39 1.63
N GLN A 22 9.20 -10.28 2.18
CA GLN A 22 8.07 -9.95 3.05
C GLN A 22 8.43 -8.94 4.15
N ARG A 23 9.63 -9.06 4.75
CA ARG A 23 10.15 -8.11 5.75
C ARG A 23 10.28 -6.67 5.22
N HIS A 24 10.69 -6.48 3.97
CA HIS A 24 10.81 -5.15 3.36
C HIS A 24 9.42 -4.55 3.13
N LEU A 25 8.45 -5.34 2.68
CA LEU A 25 7.07 -4.89 2.56
C LEU A 25 6.50 -4.45 3.91
N SER A 26 6.70 -5.24 4.98
CA SER A 26 6.25 -4.86 6.32
C SER A 26 6.93 -3.58 6.82
N MET A 27 8.23 -3.42 6.58
CA MET A 27 8.96 -2.19 6.95
C MET A 27 8.45 -0.96 6.18
N ILE A 28 8.15 -1.09 4.89
CA ILE A 28 7.58 -0.02 4.07
C ILE A 28 6.20 0.38 4.59
N ALA A 29 5.34 -0.61 4.87
CA ALA A 29 4.00 -0.37 5.40
C ALA A 29 4.04 0.33 6.76
N LEU A 30 4.90 -0.14 7.69
CA LEU A 30 5.08 0.47 9.01
C LEU A 30 5.62 1.89 8.90
N GLY A 31 6.62 2.13 8.04
CA GLY A 31 7.18 3.46 7.80
C GLY A 31 6.14 4.46 7.29
N GLY A 32 5.30 4.05 6.34
CA GLY A 32 4.22 4.89 5.80
C GLY A 32 3.14 5.21 6.83
N VAL A 33 2.65 4.19 7.56
CA VAL A 33 1.63 4.37 8.59
C VAL A 33 2.13 5.25 9.74
N ILE A 34 3.37 5.10 10.19
CA ILE A 34 3.90 5.90 11.31
C ILE A 34 4.23 7.32 10.85
N GLY A 35 4.89 7.48 9.70
CA GLY A 35 5.33 8.78 9.19
C GLY A 35 4.19 9.65 8.66
N ALA A 36 3.58 9.25 7.53
CA ALA A 36 2.52 10.01 6.90
C ALA A 36 1.17 9.84 7.61
N GLY A 37 0.86 8.63 8.09
CA GLY A 37 -0.41 8.34 8.74
C GLY A 37 -0.54 8.95 10.13
N LEU A 38 0.30 8.53 11.07
CA LEU A 38 0.22 8.97 12.47
C LEU A 38 0.84 10.36 12.65
N PHE A 39 2.05 10.64 12.18
CA PHE A 39 2.69 11.94 12.46
C PHE A 39 2.05 13.10 11.70
N VAL A 40 2.02 13.03 10.36
CA VAL A 40 1.45 14.11 9.53
C VAL A 40 -0.07 14.19 9.73
N GLY A 41 -0.76 13.04 9.79
CA GLY A 41 -2.21 12.99 9.97
C GLY A 41 -2.68 13.43 11.37
N SER A 42 -1.98 13.05 12.45
CA SER A 42 -2.44 13.42 13.80
C SER A 42 -2.34 14.92 14.04
N GLY A 43 -1.36 15.63 13.47
CA GLY A 43 -1.27 17.09 13.63
C GLY A 43 -2.53 17.81 13.14
N ALA A 44 -2.99 17.47 11.93
CA ALA A 44 -4.22 18.01 11.36
C ALA A 44 -5.48 17.48 12.08
N GLY A 45 -5.50 16.19 12.40
CA GLY A 45 -6.63 15.56 13.07
C GLY A 45 -6.85 16.11 14.49
N ILE A 46 -5.78 16.34 15.26
CA ILE A 46 -5.87 16.88 16.63
C ILE A 46 -6.36 18.32 16.58
N ALA A 47 -5.87 19.11 15.63
CA ALA A 47 -6.33 20.48 15.44
C ALA A 47 -7.82 20.55 15.09
N ALA A 48 -8.34 19.60 14.30
CA ALA A 48 -9.74 19.57 13.89
C ALA A 48 -10.70 18.96 14.93
N ALA A 49 -10.32 17.85 15.55
CA ALA A 49 -11.21 17.05 16.41
C ALA A 49 -10.96 17.24 17.92
N GLY A 50 -9.84 17.83 18.31
CA GLY A 50 -9.46 17.99 19.72
C GLY A 50 -9.37 16.65 20.46
N PRO A 51 -9.76 16.56 21.74
CA PRO A 51 -9.65 15.34 22.54
C PRO A 51 -10.44 14.14 21.98
N SER A 52 -11.46 14.40 21.16
CA SER A 52 -12.30 13.36 20.57
C SER A 52 -11.62 12.54 19.47
N ILE A 53 -10.42 12.95 19.05
CA ILE A 53 -9.64 12.24 18.03
C ILE A 53 -9.36 10.77 18.36
N VAL A 54 -9.25 10.43 19.64
CA VAL A 54 -9.04 9.04 20.08
C VAL A 54 -10.20 8.15 19.65
N LEU A 55 -11.43 8.64 19.77
CA LEU A 55 -12.63 7.93 19.32
C LEU A 55 -12.65 7.83 17.79
N ALA A 56 -12.31 8.91 17.09
CA ALA A 56 -12.26 8.93 15.63
C ALA A 56 -11.23 7.92 15.07
N TYR A 57 -10.02 7.86 15.64
CA TYR A 57 -8.99 6.89 15.25
C TYR A 57 -9.38 5.47 15.59
N THR A 58 -10.07 5.24 16.71
CA THR A 58 -10.53 3.91 17.10
C THR A 58 -11.60 3.39 16.14
N LEU A 59 -12.60 4.21 15.80
CA LEU A 59 -13.63 3.86 14.83
C LEU A 59 -13.07 3.68 13.42
N SER A 60 -12.19 4.59 12.98
CA SER A 60 -11.52 4.48 11.68
C SER A 60 -10.63 3.23 11.62
N GLY A 61 -9.84 2.97 12.67
CA GLY A 61 -9.01 1.78 12.77
C GLY A 61 -9.81 0.48 12.75
N LEU A 62 -10.97 0.45 13.42
CA LEU A 62 -11.90 -0.69 13.35
C LEU A 62 -12.39 -0.91 11.90
N LEU A 63 -12.80 0.16 11.22
CA LEU A 63 -13.26 0.08 9.84
C LEU A 63 -12.14 -0.43 8.91
N VAL A 64 -10.92 0.09 9.04
CA VAL A 64 -9.76 -0.37 8.27
C VAL A 64 -9.43 -1.83 8.58
N MET A 65 -9.51 -2.28 9.84
CA MET A 65 -9.33 -3.69 10.20
C MET A 65 -10.34 -4.60 9.50
N LEU A 66 -11.61 -4.19 9.41
CA LEU A 66 -12.64 -4.94 8.69
C LEU A 66 -12.33 -5.01 7.18
N VAL A 67 -11.88 -3.89 6.59
CA VAL A 67 -11.48 -3.87 5.17
C VAL A 67 -10.28 -4.78 4.91
N MET A 68 -9.23 -4.70 5.72
CA MET A 68 -8.05 -5.57 5.61
C MET A 68 -8.41 -7.05 5.82
N ARG A 69 -9.36 -7.35 6.72
CA ARG A 69 -9.86 -8.72 6.91
C ARG A 69 -10.49 -9.24 5.62
N MET A 70 -11.36 -8.46 4.98
CA MET A 70 -12.01 -8.87 3.72
C MET A 70 -11.02 -8.98 2.56
N LEU A 71 -10.09 -8.04 2.44
CA LEU A 71 -9.02 -8.09 1.44
C LEU A 71 -8.10 -9.30 1.65
N GLY A 72 -7.83 -9.67 2.90
CA GLY A 72 -7.08 -10.87 3.24
C GLY A 72 -7.78 -12.14 2.77
N GLU A 73 -9.09 -12.26 2.98
CA GLU A 73 -9.87 -13.39 2.48
C GLU A 73 -9.86 -13.43 0.94
N MET A 74 -9.96 -12.28 0.26
CA MET A 74 -9.85 -12.21 -1.21
C MET A 74 -8.45 -12.58 -1.72
N SER A 75 -7.38 -12.09 -1.07
CA SER A 75 -6.00 -12.43 -1.44
C SER A 75 -5.66 -13.90 -1.18
N ALA A 76 -6.30 -14.53 -0.20
CA ALA A 76 -6.14 -15.96 0.04
C ALA A 76 -6.92 -16.81 -0.99
N ALA A 77 -8.07 -16.32 -1.47
CA ALA A 77 -8.87 -17.00 -2.49
C ALA A 77 -8.27 -16.89 -3.90
N TYR A 78 -7.59 -15.78 -4.22
CA TYR A 78 -6.91 -15.54 -5.49
C TYR A 78 -5.42 -15.28 -5.25
N PRO A 79 -4.60 -16.35 -5.08
CA PRO A 79 -3.19 -16.23 -4.76
C PRO A 79 -2.33 -15.68 -5.89
#